data_AF-A0A812GB44-F1
#
_entry.id   AF-A0A812GB44-F1
#
_cell.length_a   1.000
_cell.length_b   1.000
_cell.length_c   1.000
_cell.angle_alpha   90.00
_cell.angle_beta   90.00
_cell.angle_gamma   90.00
#
_symmetry.space_group_name_H-M   'P 1'
#
loop_
_entity.id
_entity.type
_entity.pdbx_description
1 polymer ?
#
loop_
_entity_poly.entity_id
_entity_poly.type
_entity_poly.pdbx_seq_one_letter_code
_entity_poly.pdbx_strand_id
1 'polypeptide(L)'
;MAARVLTCLSWTALFGSGTLAMKIQSQTDETPSCKGTESPHGHTSCEPLVDNDCEGHFTKLDKGGYAQCGKSGTNCLALKLCKKKETVWTLALNLNPSDGHNFGYGGPWAQDTAVGTEAEALDKDFKDKDVMKTKAKYLAIARHMDKKCEAVRVWELKEPEKSLLGLFQDHDPGRRTASTGGPVFEYMKPSMSGSNTDPIFATKGRLMVNWWYSNNGARIALEDGSHYNGLLPKASPSNRNDDDVHGLGNEFGANTKAGQGSGSWWHDAAQKMTGDCHGGTCKMIGKDHGTNLKDGDYYGNYAIYLSSESSNFPCEGVYQAAQVWESGRGALAMKQLIFAGRALSISVKTHGYHRYRLQESGTAESERLERFTLVYS
;
A
#
# COMPACT_ATOMS: atom_id res chain seq x y z
N MET A 1 34.53 -18.11 -25.62
CA MET A 1 33.40 -17.99 -24.68
C MET A 1 33.25 -16.52 -24.33
N ALA A 2 32.29 -15.81 -24.92
CA ALA A 2 32.00 -14.42 -24.55
C ALA A 2 30.88 -14.42 -23.51
N ALA A 3 31.10 -13.72 -22.39
CA ALA A 3 30.12 -13.60 -21.31
C ALA A 3 28.87 -12.87 -21.82
N ARG A 4 27.69 -13.49 -21.62
CA ARG A 4 26.39 -12.88 -21.90
C ARG A 4 26.09 -11.86 -20.80
N VAL A 5 26.02 -10.57 -21.14
CA VAL A 5 25.60 -9.52 -20.20
C VAL A 5 24.11 -9.23 -20.43
N LEU A 6 23.27 -9.76 -19.54
CA LEU A 6 21.85 -9.41 -19.51
C LEU A 6 21.70 -8.09 -18.73
N THR A 7 21.58 -6.96 -19.43
CA THR A 7 21.28 -5.67 -18.79
C THR A 7 19.76 -5.49 -18.73
N CYS A 8 19.16 -5.73 -17.57
CA CYS A 8 17.79 -5.32 -17.29
C CYS A 8 17.79 -3.87 -16.79
N LEU A 9 17.20 -2.96 -17.56
CA LEU A 9 16.90 -1.61 -17.13
C LEU A 9 15.39 -1.51 -16.85
N SER A 10 15.03 -1.22 -15.61
CA SER A 10 13.64 -1.00 -15.19
C SER A 10 13.41 0.47 -14.87
N TRP A 11 12.31 1.04 -15.38
CA TRP A 11 11.91 2.41 -15.12
C TRP A 11 10.41 2.51 -14.85
N THR A 12 10.01 3.50 -14.07
CA THR A 12 8.62 3.82 -13.75
C THR A 12 8.33 5.25 -14.21
N ALA A 13 7.24 5.45 -14.95
CA ALA A 13 6.76 6.77 -15.36
C ALA A 13 5.30 6.96 -14.94
N LEU A 14 4.97 8.18 -14.48
CA LEU A 14 3.65 8.59 -14.00
C LEU A 14 2.86 9.26 -15.14
N PHE A 15 1.63 8.81 -15.41
CA PHE A 15 0.75 9.37 -16.44
C PHE A 15 -0.70 9.43 -15.95
N GLY A 16 -1.13 10.55 -15.35
CA GLY A 16 -2.53 10.72 -14.91
C GLY A 16 -3.01 9.58 -14.00
N SER A 17 -4.24 9.08 -14.22
CA SER A 17 -4.93 8.04 -13.45
C SER A 17 -4.34 6.61 -13.58
N GLY A 18 -3.04 6.47 -13.83
CA GLY A 18 -2.40 5.18 -13.98
C GLY A 18 -0.88 5.24 -13.98
N THR A 19 -0.23 4.16 -13.51
CA THR A 19 1.23 4.00 -13.56
C THR A 19 1.63 2.99 -14.62
N LEU A 20 2.56 3.37 -15.49
CA LEU A 20 3.12 2.49 -16.52
C LEU A 20 4.49 1.99 -16.04
N ALA A 21 4.67 0.66 -15.97
CA ALA A 21 5.98 0.05 -15.77
C ALA A 21 6.53 -0.40 -17.12
N MET A 22 7.73 0.08 -17.47
CA MET A 22 8.37 -0.28 -18.73
C MET A 22 9.55 -1.21 -18.46
N LYS A 23 9.51 -2.42 -19.04
CA LYS A 23 10.61 -3.37 -19.00
C LYS A 23 11.17 -3.50 -20.42
N ILE A 24 12.44 -3.11 -20.60
CA ILE A 24 13.15 -3.30 -21.86
C ILE A 24 13.93 -4.61 -21.74
N GLN A 25 13.64 -5.57 -22.61
CA GLN A 25 14.45 -6.78 -22.78
C GLN A 25 15.13 -6.73 -24.14
N SER A 26 16.46 -6.73 -24.12
CA SER A 26 17.29 -6.98 -25.30
C SER A 26 17.53 -8.48 -25.40
N GLN A 27 16.93 -9.14 -26.39
CA GLN A 27 17.34 -10.48 -26.78
C GLN A 27 18.40 -10.36 -27.88
N THR A 28 19.60 -10.88 -27.62
CA THR A 28 20.60 -11.14 -28.65
C THR A 28 20.60 -12.66 -28.87
N ASP A 29 19.81 -13.08 -29.87
CA ASP A 29 19.75 -14.38 -30.56
C ASP A 29 19.65 -15.71 -29.76
N GLU A 30 18.58 -16.45 -30.08
CA GLU A 30 18.71 -17.81 -30.60
C GLU A 30 17.98 -17.88 -31.95
N THR A 31 18.72 -18.20 -33.01
CA THR A 31 18.24 -18.48 -34.37
C THR A 31 17.29 -19.69 -34.37
N PRO A 32 16.08 -19.62 -34.96
CA PRO A 32 15.38 -20.82 -35.40
C PRO A 32 16.17 -21.41 -36.58
N SER A 33 16.60 -22.67 -36.48
CA SER A 33 17.31 -23.33 -37.59
C SER A 33 16.32 -23.64 -38.72
N CYS A 34 16.40 -22.90 -39.83
CA CYS A 34 15.81 -23.32 -41.09
C CYS A 34 16.74 -24.35 -41.75
N LYS A 35 16.43 -25.64 -41.64
CA LYS A 35 16.99 -26.67 -42.52
C LYS A 35 15.93 -27.02 -43.56
N GLY A 36 16.21 -26.72 -44.83
CA GLY A 36 15.34 -27.07 -45.95
C GLY A 36 16.07 -26.93 -47.28
N THR A 37 16.07 -28.03 -48.03
CA THR A 37 16.76 -28.32 -49.30
C THR A 37 16.30 -27.46 -50.47
N GLU A 38 17.22 -27.23 -51.40
CA GLU A 38 17.04 -26.44 -52.63
C GLU A 38 15.95 -27.02 -53.55
N SER A 39 15.04 -26.13 -53.99
CA SER A 39 14.12 -26.34 -55.11
C SER A 39 14.52 -25.38 -56.25
N PRO A 40 14.34 -25.71 -57.54
CA PRO A 40 14.89 -24.95 -58.67
C PRO A 40 14.33 -23.54 -58.85
N HIS A 41 13.34 -23.15 -58.04
CA HIS A 41 12.82 -21.80 -57.95
C HIS A 41 12.82 -21.39 -56.47
N GLY A 42 13.91 -20.75 -56.04
CA GLY A 42 14.30 -20.60 -54.64
C GLY A 42 13.36 -19.76 -53.76
N HIS A 43 12.35 -20.39 -53.17
CA HIS A 43 11.64 -19.88 -51.99
C HIS A 43 11.43 -21.00 -50.97
N THR A 44 11.89 -20.80 -49.73
CA THR A 44 11.55 -21.64 -48.58
C THR A 44 10.40 -20.96 -47.83
N SER A 45 9.23 -21.60 -47.78
CA SER A 45 8.05 -21.09 -47.08
C SER A 45 8.18 -21.25 -45.57
N CYS A 46 7.82 -20.21 -44.82
CA CYS A 46 7.25 -20.33 -43.49
C CYS A 46 5.99 -19.44 -43.46
N GLU A 47 4.82 -20.04 -43.33
CA GLU A 47 3.54 -19.36 -43.09
C GLU A 47 2.86 -20.02 -41.87
N PRO A 48 1.96 -19.32 -41.13
CA PRO A 48 1.17 -18.15 -41.56
C PRO A 48 1.31 -16.94 -40.61
N LEU A 49 0.90 -15.70 -40.90
CA LEU A 49 0.31 -15.00 -42.03
C LEU A 49 0.41 -13.52 -41.62
N VAL A 50 0.89 -12.63 -42.49
CA VAL A 50 0.27 -11.36 -42.92
C VAL A 50 1.28 -10.63 -43.80
N ASP A 51 0.80 -10.36 -45.01
CA ASP A 51 1.38 -9.60 -46.11
C ASP A 51 1.94 -8.22 -45.72
N ASN A 52 3.17 -8.02 -46.20
CA ASN A 52 3.70 -6.92 -47.02
C ASN A 52 3.66 -5.43 -46.59
N ASP A 53 4.84 -4.86 -46.84
CA ASP A 53 5.25 -3.47 -47.04
C ASP A 53 5.51 -2.55 -45.83
N CYS A 54 6.82 -2.37 -45.62
CA CYS A 54 7.45 -1.47 -44.68
C CYS A 54 7.28 0.01 -45.08
N GLU A 55 6.19 0.63 -44.62
CA GLU A 55 6.18 2.04 -44.22
C GLU A 55 5.57 2.18 -42.83
N GLY A 56 6.42 2.44 -41.82
CA GLY A 56 6.09 3.04 -40.52
C GLY A 56 4.75 2.66 -39.86
N HIS A 57 4.41 1.37 -39.72
CA HIS A 57 3.21 0.95 -39.00
C HIS A 57 3.54 0.10 -37.77
N PHE A 58 3.08 0.59 -36.61
CA PHE A 58 3.11 -0.13 -35.35
C PHE A 58 2.24 -1.39 -35.43
N THR A 59 2.84 -2.59 -35.35
CA THR A 59 2.08 -3.82 -35.18
C THR A 59 1.64 -3.95 -33.73
N LYS A 60 0.33 -4.07 -33.52
CA LYS A 60 -0.28 -4.31 -32.21
C LYS A 60 -0.07 -5.78 -31.86
N LEU A 61 0.68 -6.07 -30.81
CA LEU A 61 0.76 -7.44 -30.29
C LEU A 61 -0.56 -7.78 -29.57
N ASP A 62 -1.05 -9.01 -29.71
CA ASP A 62 -2.35 -9.49 -29.18
C ASP A 62 -2.52 -9.33 -27.65
N LYS A 63 -1.46 -8.96 -26.93
CA LYS A 63 -1.45 -8.69 -25.48
C LYS A 63 -0.97 -7.29 -25.10
N GLY A 64 -1.17 -6.29 -25.98
CA GLY A 64 -1.02 -4.87 -25.64
C GLY A 64 0.41 -4.30 -25.69
N GLY A 65 1.32 -4.96 -26.41
CA GLY A 65 2.67 -4.43 -26.67
C GLY A 65 2.79 -3.76 -28.04
N TYR A 66 3.76 -2.86 -28.17
CA TYR A 66 4.21 -2.30 -29.45
C TYR A 66 5.65 -2.76 -29.70
N ALA A 67 5.96 -3.16 -30.93
CA ALA A 67 7.32 -3.44 -31.36
C ALA A 67 7.75 -2.40 -32.40
N GLN A 68 8.99 -1.91 -32.30
CA GLN A 68 9.64 -1.14 -33.35
C GLN A 68 10.87 -1.91 -33.79
N CYS A 69 10.90 -2.31 -35.07
CA CYS A 69 12.09 -2.86 -35.69
C CYS A 69 12.79 -1.74 -36.46
N GLY A 70 14.07 -1.51 -36.19
CA GLY A 70 14.87 -0.54 -36.94
C GLY A 70 15.07 -0.99 -38.38
N LYS A 71 15.14 -0.06 -39.33
CA LYS A 71 15.22 -0.31 -40.78
C LYS A 71 16.43 -1.12 -41.29
N SER A 72 17.34 -1.63 -40.44
CA SER A 72 18.50 -2.40 -40.93
C SER A 72 19.23 -3.27 -39.89
N GLY A 73 18.55 -3.89 -38.93
CA GLY A 73 19.25 -4.78 -37.98
C GLY A 73 18.34 -5.86 -37.41
N THR A 74 18.92 -7.03 -37.14
CA THR A 74 18.30 -8.22 -36.51
C THR A 74 17.77 -7.98 -35.09
N ASN A 75 17.90 -6.76 -34.57
CA ASN A 75 17.50 -6.41 -33.21
C ASN A 75 16.16 -5.67 -33.24
N CYS A 76 15.06 -6.41 -33.07
CA CYS A 76 13.76 -5.80 -32.77
C CYS A 76 13.66 -5.48 -31.28
N LEU A 77 13.31 -4.23 -30.94
CA LEU A 77 13.03 -3.85 -29.56
C LEU A 77 11.54 -4.10 -29.28
N ALA A 78 11.24 -5.12 -28.47
CA ALA A 78 9.89 -5.36 -28.00
C ALA A 78 9.66 -4.59 -26.69
N LEU A 79 8.77 -3.59 -26.73
CA LEU A 79 8.32 -2.88 -25.55
C LEU A 79 7.06 -3.56 -25.01
N LYS A 80 7.23 -4.35 -23.94
CA LYS A 80 6.09 -4.87 -23.19
C LYS A 80 5.67 -3.84 -22.15
N LEU A 81 4.54 -3.18 -22.42
CA LEU A 81 3.84 -2.38 -21.43
C LEU A 81 3.09 -3.34 -20.50
N CYS A 82 3.67 -3.59 -19.33
CA CYS A 82 2.95 -4.26 -18.26
C CYS A 82 2.15 -3.20 -17.52
N LYS A 83 0.82 -3.30 -17.50
CA LYS A 83 0.01 -2.52 -16.55
C LYS A 83 0.52 -2.90 -15.15
N LYS A 84 1.12 -1.95 -14.43
CA LYS A 84 1.47 -2.18 -13.03
C LYS A 84 0.15 -2.53 -12.36
N LYS A 85 0.07 -3.70 -11.72
CA LYS A 85 -1.09 -4.03 -10.90
C LYS A 85 -1.15 -2.92 -9.85
N GLU A 86 -2.16 -2.07 -9.97
CA GLU A 86 -2.37 -0.96 -9.04
C GLU A 86 -2.38 -1.52 -7.63
N THR A 87 -1.78 -0.80 -6.70
CA THR A 87 -1.74 -1.21 -5.30
C THR A 87 -3.17 -1.31 -4.81
N VAL A 88 -3.59 -2.54 -4.55
CA VAL A 88 -4.94 -2.94 -4.11
C VAL A 88 -5.33 -2.33 -2.76
N TRP A 89 -4.37 -1.70 -2.07
CA TRP A 89 -4.49 -1.20 -0.70
C TRP A 89 -4.49 0.32 -0.68
N THR A 90 -5.48 0.90 0.00
CA THR A 90 -5.59 2.35 0.22
C THR A 90 -5.49 2.65 1.70
N LEU A 91 -4.65 3.62 2.09
CA LEU A 91 -4.48 4.03 3.48
C LEU A 91 -5.73 4.75 3.96
N ALA A 92 -6.41 4.20 4.96
CA ALA A 92 -7.57 4.83 5.57
C ALA A 92 -7.19 5.66 6.78
N LEU A 93 -6.22 5.17 7.57
CA LEU A 93 -5.89 5.73 8.86
C LEU A 93 -4.45 5.38 9.22
N ASN A 94 -3.74 6.29 9.88
CA ASN A 94 -2.52 6.00 10.60
C ASN A 94 -2.65 6.57 12.01
N LEU A 95 -2.21 5.79 12.99
CA LEU A 95 -2.16 6.19 14.39
C LEU A 95 -0.69 6.24 14.80
N ASN A 96 -0.25 7.39 15.31
CA ASN A 96 1.06 7.58 15.90
C ASN A 96 0.90 7.78 17.41
N PRO A 97 1.28 6.80 18.24
CA PRO A 97 1.14 6.92 19.70
C PRO A 97 2.05 7.97 20.38
N SER A 98 2.72 8.88 19.65
CA SER A 98 3.74 9.81 20.19
C SER A 98 3.90 11.10 19.37
N ASP A 99 2.87 11.53 18.64
CA ASP A 99 2.89 12.78 17.88
C ASP A 99 2.19 13.97 18.56
N GLY A 100 1.61 13.76 19.75
CA GLY A 100 1.00 14.76 20.60
C GLY A 100 -0.51 14.93 20.40
N HIS A 101 -1.17 14.07 19.63
CA HIS A 101 -2.62 14.14 19.39
C HIS A 101 -3.37 13.01 20.11
N ASN A 102 -4.69 13.18 20.21
CA ASN A 102 -5.56 12.19 20.84
C ASN A 102 -6.23 11.33 19.78
N PHE A 103 -5.76 10.11 19.68
CA PHE A 103 -6.36 9.03 18.91
C PHE A 103 -6.89 7.90 19.80
N GLY A 104 -7.19 8.20 21.07
CA GLY A 104 -7.90 7.34 22.02
C GLY A 104 -9.34 7.05 21.64
N TYR A 105 -10.12 6.43 22.52
CA TYR A 105 -11.47 5.95 22.17
C TYR A 105 -12.40 7.07 21.67
N GLY A 106 -12.37 8.24 22.30
CA GLY A 106 -13.14 9.42 21.88
C GLY A 106 -12.53 10.22 20.73
N GLY A 107 -11.39 9.77 20.19
CA GLY A 107 -10.67 10.43 19.10
C GLY A 107 -11.45 10.43 17.78
N PRO A 108 -10.80 10.81 16.68
CA PRO A 108 -11.49 11.11 15.43
C PRO A 108 -12.02 9.88 14.68
N TRP A 109 -11.87 8.65 15.18
CA TRP A 109 -12.28 7.38 14.54
C TRP A 109 -13.65 7.42 13.85
N ALA A 110 -14.68 7.88 14.56
CA ALA A 110 -16.08 7.86 14.11
C ALA A 110 -16.54 9.18 13.47
N GLN A 111 -15.67 10.20 13.44
CA GLN A 111 -16.00 11.51 12.91
C GLN A 111 -15.88 11.54 11.38
N ASP A 112 -16.81 12.22 10.70
CA ASP A 112 -16.74 12.42 9.24
C ASP A 112 -15.85 13.61 8.86
N THR A 113 -14.60 13.58 9.32
CA THR A 113 -13.59 14.63 9.17
C THR A 113 -12.28 14.01 8.70
N ALA A 114 -11.40 14.77 8.06
CA ALA A 114 -10.03 14.32 7.81
C ALA A 114 -9.14 14.64 9.02
N VAL A 115 -8.04 13.89 9.18
CA VAL A 115 -6.99 14.15 10.18
C VAL A 115 -5.65 14.13 9.47
N GLY A 116 -4.76 15.06 9.82
CA GLY A 116 -3.42 15.15 9.25
C GLY A 116 -3.41 15.53 7.77
N THR A 117 -2.26 15.32 7.14
CA THR A 117 -2.05 15.52 5.70
C THR A 117 -1.44 14.27 5.08
N GLU A 118 -1.67 14.08 3.79
CA GLU A 118 -1.14 12.92 3.05
C GLU A 118 0.39 12.82 3.10
N ALA A 119 1.09 13.96 3.04
CA ALA A 119 2.55 14.01 3.09
C ALA A 119 3.14 13.48 4.41
N GLU A 120 2.37 13.60 5.50
CA GLU A 120 2.75 13.20 6.85
C GLU A 120 2.01 11.94 7.30
N ALA A 121 1.27 11.27 6.41
CA ALA A 121 0.32 10.22 6.76
C ALA A 121 0.93 8.98 7.42
N LEU A 122 2.25 8.78 7.29
CA LEU A 122 2.98 7.70 7.97
C LEU A 122 3.92 8.22 9.07
N ASP A 123 3.93 9.53 9.31
CA ASP A 123 4.72 10.16 10.37
C ASP A 123 3.85 10.62 11.53
N LYS A 124 2.57 10.90 11.28
CA LYS A 124 1.61 11.46 12.24
C LYS A 124 0.27 10.75 12.16
N ASP A 125 -0.61 11.07 13.08
CA ASP A 125 -2.02 10.75 12.99
C ASP A 125 -2.61 11.23 11.67
N PHE A 126 -3.27 10.30 11.00
CA PHE A 126 -3.86 10.54 9.70
C PHE A 126 -5.16 9.79 9.58
N LYS A 127 -6.13 10.40 8.91
CA LYS A 127 -7.37 9.74 8.55
C LYS A 127 -7.90 10.34 7.25
N ASP A 128 -7.97 9.50 6.23
CA ASP A 128 -8.56 9.88 4.96
C ASP A 128 -10.08 9.74 5.03
N LYS A 129 -10.77 10.88 5.01
CA LYS A 129 -12.23 10.94 5.12
C LYS A 129 -12.94 10.13 4.03
N ASP A 130 -12.43 10.14 2.80
CA ASP A 130 -13.09 9.51 1.67
C ASP A 130 -12.82 8.01 1.68
N VAL A 131 -11.59 7.58 1.97
CA VAL A 131 -11.24 6.16 2.10
C VAL A 131 -12.03 5.51 3.24
N MET A 132 -12.21 6.21 4.37
CA MET A 132 -13.01 5.71 5.49
C MET A 132 -14.48 5.41 5.10
N LYS A 133 -15.01 6.04 4.04
CA LYS A 133 -16.36 5.79 3.51
C LYS A 133 -16.43 4.70 2.45
N THR A 134 -15.29 4.19 1.99
CA THR A 134 -15.27 3.14 0.98
C THR A 134 -15.69 1.80 1.57
N LYS A 135 -16.29 0.96 0.71
CA LYS A 135 -16.55 -0.44 0.99
C LYS A 135 -15.27 -1.24 0.79
N ALA A 136 -15.05 -2.23 1.65
CA ALA A 136 -13.83 -3.03 1.61
C ALA A 136 -14.13 -4.48 1.95
N LYS A 137 -13.43 -5.40 1.30
CA LYS A 137 -13.49 -6.82 1.64
C LYS A 137 -12.45 -7.19 2.69
N TYR A 138 -11.30 -6.51 2.65
CA TYR A 138 -10.16 -6.77 3.52
C TYR A 138 -9.72 -5.50 4.23
N LEU A 139 -9.30 -5.68 5.48
CA LEU A 139 -8.66 -4.65 6.29
C LEU A 139 -7.29 -5.17 6.72
N ALA A 140 -6.25 -4.38 6.47
CA ALA A 140 -4.91 -4.64 6.96
C ALA A 140 -4.57 -3.66 8.09
N ILE A 141 -4.00 -4.15 9.19
CA ILE A 141 -3.31 -3.33 10.17
C ILE A 141 -1.84 -3.63 10.05
N ALA A 142 -1.06 -2.64 9.64
CA ALA A 142 0.36 -2.73 9.49
C ALA A 142 1.07 -1.83 10.49
N ARG A 143 1.95 -2.42 11.30
CA ARG A 143 2.85 -1.66 12.14
C ARG A 143 4.10 -1.29 11.34
N HIS A 144 4.53 -0.05 11.50
CA HIS A 144 5.71 0.46 10.83
C HIS A 144 6.53 1.42 11.69
N MET A 145 7.81 1.49 11.36
CA MET A 145 8.78 2.40 11.97
C MET A 145 9.55 3.08 10.84
N ASP A 146 9.70 4.39 10.88
CA ASP A 146 10.34 5.18 9.81
C ASP A 146 9.79 4.85 8.41
N LYS A 147 8.46 4.71 8.30
CA LYS A 147 7.76 4.34 7.06
C LYS A 147 8.17 2.98 6.50
N LYS A 148 8.71 2.08 7.32
CA LYS A 148 9.06 0.71 6.93
C LYS A 148 8.17 -0.28 7.67
N CYS A 149 7.51 -1.15 6.92
CA CYS A 149 6.66 -2.18 7.50
C CYS A 149 7.51 -3.11 8.37
N GLU A 150 7.08 -3.33 9.61
CA GLU A 150 7.67 -4.32 10.50
C GLU A 150 6.78 -5.55 10.64
N ALA A 151 5.46 -5.35 10.62
CA ALA A 151 4.49 -6.42 10.66
C ALA A 151 3.16 -5.98 10.04
N VAL A 152 2.39 -6.94 9.54
CA VAL A 152 1.03 -6.72 9.05
C VAL A 152 0.16 -7.93 9.34
N ARG A 153 -1.11 -7.67 9.66
CA ARG A 153 -2.17 -8.66 9.66
C ARG A 153 -3.31 -8.17 8.81
N VAL A 154 -3.92 -9.10 8.08
CA VAL A 154 -5.05 -8.83 7.20
C VAL A 154 -6.23 -9.67 7.62
N TRP A 155 -7.39 -9.06 7.79
CA TRP A 155 -8.65 -9.75 8.06
C TRP A 155 -9.60 -9.59 6.88
N GLU A 156 -10.40 -10.63 6.63
CA GLU A 156 -11.60 -10.51 5.80
C GLU A 156 -12.75 -9.96 6.65
N LEU A 157 -13.35 -8.88 6.17
CA LEU A 157 -14.44 -8.18 6.86
C LEU A 157 -15.74 -8.98 6.74
N LYS A 158 -16.49 -9.04 7.84
CA LYS A 158 -17.78 -9.74 7.93
C LYS A 158 -18.88 -9.02 7.15
N GLU A 159 -18.83 -7.69 7.11
CA GLU A 159 -19.82 -6.82 6.46
C GLU A 159 -19.11 -5.98 5.38
N PRO A 160 -18.69 -6.57 4.24
CA PRO A 160 -17.88 -5.86 3.24
C PRO A 160 -18.61 -4.68 2.57
N GLU A 161 -19.93 -4.66 2.66
CA GLU A 161 -20.79 -3.57 2.18
C GLU A 161 -20.84 -2.37 3.13
N LYS A 162 -20.29 -2.51 4.35
CA LYS A 162 -20.21 -1.46 5.36
C LYS A 162 -18.85 -0.78 5.28
N SER A 163 -18.84 0.55 5.33
CA SER A 163 -17.59 1.31 5.36
C SER A 163 -16.91 1.25 6.72
N LEU A 164 -15.61 1.51 6.76
CA LEU A 164 -14.86 1.56 8.03
C LEU A 164 -15.38 2.68 8.95
N LEU A 165 -15.77 3.83 8.40
CA LEU A 165 -16.45 4.90 9.13
C LEU A 165 -17.76 4.39 9.75
N GLY A 166 -18.58 3.70 8.95
CA GLY A 166 -19.85 3.12 9.42
C GLY A 166 -19.64 2.07 10.50
N LEU A 167 -18.54 1.31 10.46
CA LEU A 167 -18.16 0.39 11.54
C LEU A 167 -17.85 1.13 12.84
N PHE A 168 -17.08 2.22 12.79
CA PHE A 168 -16.74 3.00 13.99
C PHE A 168 -17.87 3.88 14.51
N GLN A 169 -18.85 4.26 13.68
CA GLN A 169 -20.05 4.99 14.11
C GLN A 169 -21.10 4.09 14.78
N ASP A 170 -21.01 2.78 14.59
CA ASP A 170 -21.97 1.82 15.14
C ASP A 170 -21.66 1.49 16.60
N HIS A 171 -22.31 2.22 17.50
CA HIS A 171 -22.17 2.09 18.95
C HIS A 171 -23.29 1.27 19.62
N ASP A 172 -24.27 0.78 18.85
CA ASP A 172 -25.42 0.04 19.38
C ASP A 172 -25.54 -1.36 18.73
N PRO A 173 -25.24 -2.46 19.46
CA PRO A 173 -24.83 -2.51 20.87
C PRO A 173 -23.36 -2.12 21.12
N GLY A 174 -22.60 -1.76 20.06
CA GLY A 174 -21.13 -1.68 20.10
C GLY A 174 -20.51 -3.07 20.26
N ARG A 175 -19.23 -3.16 20.64
CA ARG A 175 -18.53 -4.43 20.93
C ARG A 175 -18.69 -5.50 19.84
N ARG A 176 -18.25 -5.19 18.63
CA ARG A 176 -18.55 -5.99 17.44
C ARG A 176 -17.35 -6.81 16.99
N THR A 177 -17.59 -8.08 16.63
CA THR A 177 -16.69 -8.80 15.72
C THR A 177 -16.82 -8.23 14.31
N ALA A 178 -15.75 -7.64 13.78
CA ALA A 178 -15.69 -7.04 12.46
C ALA A 178 -15.23 -8.00 11.35
N SER A 179 -14.54 -9.09 11.71
CA SER A 179 -14.01 -10.07 10.74
C SER A 179 -14.78 -11.40 10.72
N THR A 180 -14.68 -12.13 9.62
CA THR A 180 -15.24 -13.50 9.48
C THR A 180 -14.49 -14.53 10.34
N GLY A 181 -13.20 -14.29 10.57
CA GLY A 181 -12.29 -15.17 11.32
C GLY A 181 -11.03 -14.43 11.78
N GLY A 182 -9.98 -15.18 12.13
CA GLY A 182 -8.65 -14.62 12.36
C GLY A 182 -8.02 -14.06 11.08
N PRO A 183 -6.76 -13.60 11.15
CA PRO A 183 -6.08 -13.06 9.98
C PRO A 183 -5.99 -14.08 8.84
N VAL A 184 -6.25 -13.63 7.62
CA VAL A 184 -6.11 -14.40 6.38
C VAL A 184 -4.73 -14.21 5.73
N PHE A 185 -3.95 -13.26 6.22
CA PHE A 185 -2.55 -13.05 5.89
C PHE A 185 -1.84 -12.40 7.07
N GLU A 186 -0.62 -12.85 7.35
CA GLU A 186 0.24 -12.30 8.40
C GLU A 186 1.69 -12.25 7.93
N TYR A 187 2.39 -11.19 8.32
CA TYR A 187 3.83 -11.11 8.28
C TYR A 187 4.31 -10.39 9.52
N MET A 188 5.40 -10.85 10.12
CA MET A 188 6.07 -10.18 11.22
C MET A 188 7.58 -10.37 11.08
N LYS A 189 8.31 -9.26 11.06
CA LYS A 189 9.77 -9.27 11.06
C LYS A 189 10.27 -9.94 12.35
N PRO A 190 11.21 -10.91 12.27
CA PRO A 190 11.67 -11.67 13.44
C PRO A 190 12.22 -10.84 14.61
N SER A 191 12.68 -9.62 14.36
CA SER A 191 13.27 -8.71 15.35
C SER A 191 12.41 -7.48 15.66
N MET A 192 11.10 -7.55 15.42
CA MET A 192 10.18 -6.47 15.76
C MET A 192 10.17 -6.24 17.28
N SER A 193 10.49 -5.00 17.70
CA SER A 193 10.46 -4.59 19.11
C SER A 193 9.06 -4.78 19.70
N GLY A 194 8.91 -5.22 20.95
CA GLY A 194 7.60 -5.40 21.57
C GLY A 194 6.73 -6.50 20.94
N SER A 195 7.29 -7.41 20.14
CA SER A 195 6.52 -8.47 19.45
C SER A 195 5.70 -9.39 20.38
N ASN A 196 6.06 -9.47 21.66
CA ASN A 196 5.35 -10.25 22.68
C ASN A 196 4.38 -9.42 23.53
N THR A 197 4.37 -8.10 23.38
CA THR A 197 3.54 -7.14 24.12
C THR A 197 2.72 -6.22 23.23
N ASP A 198 2.85 -6.31 21.91
CA ASP A 198 2.11 -5.49 20.95
C ASP A 198 0.60 -5.85 20.93
N PRO A 199 -0.31 -4.86 20.98
CA PRO A 199 -1.76 -5.09 21.05
C PRO A 199 -2.36 -5.80 19.84
N ILE A 200 -1.67 -5.77 18.69
CA ILE A 200 -2.13 -6.37 17.44
C ILE A 200 -1.34 -7.63 17.10
N PHE A 201 -0.04 -7.65 17.39
CA PHE A 201 0.84 -8.73 16.93
C PHE A 201 1.17 -9.78 17.99
N ALA A 202 1.05 -9.45 19.29
CA ALA A 202 1.18 -10.42 20.37
C ALA A 202 -0.17 -11.08 20.77
N THR A 203 -1.27 -10.53 20.26
CA THR A 203 -2.66 -10.99 20.42
C THR A 203 -3.03 -11.89 19.25
N LYS A 204 -4.24 -12.48 19.22
CA LYS A 204 -4.69 -13.40 18.17
C LYS A 204 -6.20 -13.30 17.92
N GLY A 205 -6.63 -13.91 16.82
CA GLY A 205 -8.03 -14.18 16.55
C GLY A 205 -8.73 -13.05 15.78
N ARG A 206 -10.04 -12.97 15.96
CA ARG A 206 -10.91 -12.07 15.18
C ARG A 206 -10.66 -10.60 15.51
N LEU A 207 -10.84 -9.75 14.49
CA LEU A 207 -10.83 -8.30 14.63
C LEU A 207 -12.12 -7.87 15.35
N MET A 208 -11.96 -7.12 16.44
CA MET A 208 -13.04 -6.54 17.22
C MET A 208 -13.00 -5.02 17.10
N VAL A 209 -14.16 -4.37 16.98
CA VAL A 209 -14.28 -2.91 16.89
C VAL A 209 -15.28 -2.34 17.91
N ASN A 210 -15.04 -1.09 18.31
CA ASN A 210 -15.88 -0.34 19.26
C ASN A 210 -16.14 -1.11 20.55
N TRP A 211 -15.14 -1.83 21.05
CA TRP A 211 -15.27 -2.63 22.25
C TRP A 211 -15.27 -1.72 23.48
N TRP A 212 -16.41 -1.56 24.15
CA TRP A 212 -16.53 -0.71 25.33
C TRP A 212 -17.16 -1.48 26.49
N TYR A 213 -16.72 -1.32 27.74
CA TYR A 213 -17.46 -1.78 28.91
C TYR A 213 -17.56 -0.68 29.95
N SER A 214 -18.78 -0.37 30.41
CA SER A 214 -19.05 0.76 31.30
C SER A 214 -18.43 2.06 30.74
N ASN A 215 -17.32 2.49 31.32
CA ASN A 215 -16.60 3.72 31.01
C ASN A 215 -15.26 3.50 30.30
N ASN A 216 -14.97 2.24 29.93
CA ASN A 216 -13.69 1.79 29.43
C ASN A 216 -13.88 1.23 28.00
N GLY A 217 -12.82 1.16 27.20
CA GLY A 217 -12.92 0.57 25.87
C GLY A 217 -11.69 0.71 24.99
N ALA A 218 -11.75 0.04 23.85
CA ALA A 218 -10.82 0.08 22.73
C ALA A 218 -11.58 0.17 21.40
N ARG A 219 -11.09 0.98 20.46
CA ARG A 219 -11.67 1.09 19.11
C ARG A 219 -11.35 -0.11 18.26
N ILE A 220 -10.15 -0.65 18.40
CA ILE A 220 -9.74 -1.91 17.80
C ILE A 220 -9.15 -2.80 18.89
N ALA A 221 -9.61 -4.04 18.97
CA ALA A 221 -9.06 -5.07 19.84
C ALA A 221 -9.05 -6.41 19.08
N LEU A 222 -8.35 -7.42 19.59
CA LEU A 222 -8.41 -8.78 19.06
C LEU A 222 -9.08 -9.72 20.05
N GLU A 223 -9.65 -10.80 19.52
CA GLU A 223 -10.37 -11.82 20.29
C GLU A 223 -9.57 -12.40 21.46
N ASP A 224 -8.28 -12.63 21.29
CA ASP A 224 -7.41 -13.30 22.25
C ASP A 224 -6.22 -12.42 22.63
N GLY A 225 -6.09 -12.11 23.92
CA GLY A 225 -5.00 -11.31 24.49
C GLY A 225 -5.31 -9.82 24.66
N SER A 226 -6.45 -9.32 24.17
CA SER A 226 -6.91 -7.96 24.48
C SER A 226 -7.58 -7.85 25.85
N HIS A 227 -7.87 -8.95 26.53
CA HIS A 227 -8.45 -8.97 27.88
C HIS A 227 -7.71 -9.98 28.76
N TYR A 228 -7.57 -9.69 30.05
CA TYR A 228 -6.77 -10.51 30.96
C TYR A 228 -7.44 -11.86 31.25
N ASN A 229 -8.78 -11.88 31.28
CA ASN A 229 -9.57 -13.07 31.58
C ASN A 229 -9.93 -13.89 30.32
N GLY A 230 -8.99 -14.01 29.39
CA GLY A 230 -9.13 -14.81 28.19
C GLY A 230 -9.91 -14.15 27.06
N LEU A 231 -10.65 -14.96 26.29
CA LEU A 231 -11.22 -14.55 25.02
C LEU A 231 -12.35 -13.53 25.16
N LEU A 232 -12.31 -12.50 24.31
CA LEU A 232 -13.47 -11.65 24.07
C LEU A 232 -14.56 -12.45 23.34
N PRO A 233 -15.82 -12.42 23.82
CA PRO A 233 -16.91 -13.15 23.19
C PRO A 233 -17.24 -12.59 21.81
N LYS A 234 -17.98 -13.34 20.97
CA LYS A 234 -18.41 -12.84 19.64
C LYS A 234 -19.29 -11.59 19.73
N ALA A 235 -20.08 -11.54 20.80
CA ALA A 235 -20.89 -10.42 21.24
C ALA A 235 -20.87 -10.47 22.76
N SER A 236 -20.52 -9.37 23.42
CA SER A 236 -20.51 -9.30 24.88
C SER A 236 -21.90 -8.89 25.36
N PRO A 237 -22.60 -9.74 26.12
CA PRO A 237 -23.85 -9.34 26.74
C PRO A 237 -23.55 -8.22 27.76
N SER A 238 -24.50 -7.32 27.98
CA SER A 238 -24.30 -6.14 28.82
C SER A 238 -23.89 -6.44 30.27
N ASN A 239 -24.11 -7.68 30.74
CA ASN A 239 -23.77 -8.15 32.09
C ASN A 239 -22.41 -8.85 32.18
N ARG A 240 -21.70 -9.07 31.07
CA ARG A 240 -20.36 -9.65 31.11
C ARG A 240 -19.35 -8.53 31.32
N ASN A 241 -18.62 -8.64 32.43
CA ASN A 241 -17.52 -7.76 32.74
C ASN A 241 -16.31 -8.10 31.85
N ASP A 242 -16.20 -7.39 30.73
CA ASP A 242 -15.03 -7.39 29.85
C ASP A 242 -14.36 -6.03 29.95
N ASP A 243 -14.09 -5.60 31.18
CA ASP A 243 -13.41 -4.34 31.46
C ASP A 243 -11.93 -4.40 31.08
N ASP A 244 -11.28 -3.24 30.93
CA ASP A 244 -9.83 -3.13 30.69
C ASP A 244 -9.36 -3.82 29.41
N VAL A 245 -10.16 -3.69 28.35
CA VAL A 245 -9.76 -4.19 27.03
C VAL A 245 -8.66 -3.32 26.45
N HIS A 246 -7.55 -3.95 26.08
CA HIS A 246 -6.37 -3.32 25.49
C HIS A 246 -6.33 -3.49 23.97
N GLY A 247 -5.91 -2.44 23.28
CA GLY A 247 -5.91 -2.41 21.82
C GLY A 247 -5.37 -1.10 21.26
N LEU A 248 -6.03 -0.61 20.21
CA LEU A 248 -5.84 0.73 19.66
C LEU A 248 -7.08 1.59 19.94
N GLY A 249 -6.84 2.87 20.22
CA GLY A 249 -7.86 3.87 20.53
C GLY A 249 -8.61 3.55 21.81
N ASN A 250 -7.91 3.67 22.94
CA ASN A 250 -8.36 3.19 24.23
C ASN A 250 -8.81 4.31 25.19
N GLU A 251 -9.50 3.90 26.27
CA GLU A 251 -10.05 4.78 27.31
C GLU A 251 -10.34 4.00 28.60
N PHE A 252 -10.10 4.61 29.77
CA PHE A 252 -10.43 4.06 31.10
C PHE A 252 -11.37 4.94 31.97
N GLY A 253 -12.06 5.92 31.39
CA GLY A 253 -12.78 6.90 32.18
C GLY A 253 -13.78 7.78 31.44
N ALA A 254 -14.41 7.31 30.35
CA ALA A 254 -15.35 8.12 29.57
C ALA A 254 -16.71 7.46 29.33
N ASN A 255 -17.65 8.17 28.71
CA ASN A 255 -18.89 7.58 28.22
C ASN A 255 -18.64 6.83 26.89
N THR A 256 -17.87 5.74 26.94
CA THR A 256 -17.46 4.95 25.77
C THR A 256 -18.65 4.30 25.06
N LYS A 257 -19.73 3.99 25.79
CA LYS A 257 -21.02 3.59 25.21
C LYS A 257 -21.55 4.58 24.18
N ALA A 258 -21.36 5.88 24.42
CA ALA A 258 -21.77 6.95 23.51
C ALA A 258 -20.64 7.39 22.55
N GLY A 259 -19.54 6.65 22.47
CA GLY A 259 -18.41 7.02 21.61
C GLY A 259 -17.52 8.13 22.16
N GLN A 260 -17.68 8.53 23.42
CA GLN A 260 -16.96 9.66 24.02
C GLN A 260 -15.62 9.23 24.62
N GLY A 261 -14.70 10.19 24.74
CA GLY A 261 -13.42 10.05 25.44
C GLY A 261 -13.35 10.99 26.64
N SER A 262 -12.31 10.84 27.45
CA SER A 262 -11.98 11.68 28.59
C SER A 262 -10.77 12.55 28.29
N GLY A 263 -10.45 13.49 29.19
CA GLY A 263 -9.18 14.22 29.15
C GLY A 263 -8.04 13.52 29.91
N SER A 264 -8.37 12.54 30.76
CA SER A 264 -7.42 12.03 31.77
C SER A 264 -6.96 10.59 31.53
N TRP A 265 -7.74 9.79 30.81
CA TRP A 265 -7.54 8.33 30.73
C TRP A 265 -7.56 7.77 29.31
N TRP A 266 -7.69 8.63 28.29
CA TRP A 266 -7.53 8.23 26.89
C TRP A 266 -6.09 7.83 26.60
N HIS A 267 -5.88 6.97 25.62
CA HIS A 267 -4.55 6.64 25.09
C HIS A 267 -4.68 5.98 23.73
N ASP A 268 -3.67 6.17 22.90
CA ASP A 268 -3.73 5.74 21.49
C ASP A 268 -3.53 4.25 21.32
N ALA A 269 -2.64 3.66 22.11
CA ALA A 269 -2.37 2.24 22.09
C ALA A 269 -1.97 1.73 23.49
N ALA A 270 -2.49 0.57 23.85
CA ALA A 270 -2.09 -0.16 25.05
C ALA A 270 -1.24 -1.36 24.67
N GLN A 271 -0.30 -1.78 25.52
CA GLN A 271 0.32 -3.09 25.35
C GLN A 271 -0.74 -4.18 25.51
N LYS A 272 -0.53 -5.33 24.86
CA LYS A 272 -1.30 -6.56 25.10
C LYS A 272 -1.48 -6.78 26.60
N MET A 273 -2.67 -7.23 26.98
CA MET A 273 -2.97 -7.57 28.36
C MET A 273 -2.19 -8.82 28.80
N THR A 274 -1.30 -8.69 29.78
CA THR A 274 -0.51 -9.80 30.36
C THR A 274 -0.95 -10.19 31.77
N GLY A 275 -1.88 -9.45 32.34
CA GLY A 275 -2.41 -9.63 33.69
C GLY A 275 -3.47 -8.57 33.96
N ASP A 276 -4.08 -8.64 35.14
CA ASP A 276 -5.07 -7.65 35.55
C ASP A 276 -4.38 -6.30 35.80
N CYS A 277 -4.79 -5.27 35.08
CA CYS A 277 -4.34 -3.90 35.28
C CYS A 277 -5.52 -2.96 35.06
N HIS A 278 -5.50 -1.83 35.77
CA HIS A 278 -6.56 -0.83 35.72
C HIS A 278 -5.94 0.56 35.77
N GLY A 279 -6.34 1.44 34.85
CA GLY A 279 -5.90 2.82 34.83
C GLY A 279 -4.37 2.95 34.81
N GLY A 280 -3.80 3.60 35.83
CA GLY A 280 -2.39 4.00 35.85
C GLY A 280 -1.38 2.87 36.02
N THR A 281 -1.82 1.64 36.29
CA THR A 281 -0.95 0.46 36.33
C THR A 281 -0.79 -0.21 34.97
N CYS A 282 -1.66 0.13 34.01
CA CYS A 282 -1.59 -0.40 32.66
C CYS A 282 -0.43 0.21 31.87
N LYS A 283 0.19 -0.59 31.01
CA LYS A 283 1.30 -0.17 30.16
C LYS A 283 0.78 0.32 28.81
N MET A 284 0.99 1.61 28.57
CA MET A 284 0.65 2.24 27.29
C MET A 284 1.81 2.06 26.29
N ILE A 285 1.57 2.41 25.04
CA ILE A 285 2.59 2.53 24.01
C ILE A 285 2.74 4.01 23.67
N GLY A 286 3.97 4.50 23.67
CA GLY A 286 4.27 5.88 23.34
C GLY A 286 3.87 6.90 24.43
N LYS A 287 3.60 8.13 24.01
CA LYS A 287 3.42 9.33 24.85
C LYS A 287 2.04 9.96 24.74
N ASP A 288 1.23 9.49 23.79
CA ASP A 288 -0.08 10.07 23.53
C ASP A 288 -1.13 9.38 24.40
N HIS A 289 -1.37 10.03 25.54
CA HIS A 289 -2.34 9.63 26.54
C HIS A 289 -2.81 10.80 27.40
N GLY A 290 -3.87 10.57 28.17
CA GLY A 290 -4.41 11.50 29.14
C GLY A 290 -3.53 11.66 30.39
N THR A 291 -3.83 12.70 31.17
CA THR A 291 -2.98 13.17 32.29
C THR A 291 -2.73 12.16 33.42
N ASN A 292 -3.53 11.09 33.53
CA ASN A 292 -3.43 10.12 34.62
C ASN A 292 -2.70 8.84 34.23
N LEU A 293 -2.24 8.76 32.98
CA LEU A 293 -1.44 7.66 32.45
C LEU A 293 0.03 8.09 32.36
N LYS A 294 0.90 7.13 32.08
CA LYS A 294 2.34 7.35 31.98
C LYS A 294 2.82 6.91 30.61
N ASP A 295 3.86 7.60 30.12
CA ASP A 295 4.57 7.22 28.91
C ASP A 295 4.99 5.75 28.97
N GLY A 296 4.90 5.10 27.82
CA GLY A 296 5.41 3.77 27.59
C GLY A 296 6.46 3.74 26.49
N ASP A 297 6.95 2.53 26.22
CA ASP A 297 7.86 2.31 25.10
C ASP A 297 7.14 2.60 23.78
N TYR A 298 7.84 3.27 22.86
CA TYR A 298 7.34 3.50 21.52
C TYR A 298 7.67 2.32 20.61
N TYR A 299 6.63 1.67 20.09
CA TYR A 299 6.77 0.52 19.19
C TYR A 299 6.72 0.92 17.72
N GLY A 300 6.16 2.08 17.38
CA GLY A 300 5.95 2.53 16.02
C GLY A 300 4.51 2.93 15.78
N ASN A 301 4.20 3.17 14.52
CA ASN A 301 2.90 3.63 14.05
C ASN A 301 2.05 2.46 13.57
N TYR A 302 0.73 2.60 13.63
CA TYR A 302 -0.24 1.62 13.15
C TYR A 302 -1.02 2.18 11.97
N ALA A 303 -0.71 1.70 10.77
CA ALA A 303 -1.39 2.08 9.53
C ALA A 303 -2.48 1.06 9.18
N ILE A 304 -3.69 1.55 8.93
CA ILE A 304 -4.86 0.76 8.56
C ILE A 304 -5.14 0.97 7.07
N TYR A 305 -5.12 -0.12 6.31
CA TYR A 305 -5.38 -0.12 4.88
C TYR A 305 -6.64 -0.91 4.54
N LEU A 306 -7.32 -0.49 3.47
CA LEU A 306 -8.51 -1.15 2.94
C LEU A 306 -8.28 -1.68 1.52
N SER A 307 -8.91 -2.80 1.20
CA SER A 307 -8.82 -3.48 -0.10
C SER A 307 -10.14 -4.18 -0.43
N SER A 308 -10.57 -4.10 -1.68
CA SER A 308 -11.70 -4.89 -2.20
C SER A 308 -11.27 -6.20 -2.88
N GLU A 309 -9.99 -6.33 -3.27
CA GLU A 309 -9.57 -7.37 -4.23
C GLU A 309 -8.56 -8.39 -3.68
N SER A 310 -7.72 -8.03 -2.70
CA SER A 310 -6.62 -8.88 -2.27
C SER A 310 -6.44 -8.91 -0.77
N SER A 311 -6.17 -10.11 -0.26
CA SER A 311 -5.71 -10.37 1.11
C SER A 311 -4.18 -10.34 1.24
N ASN A 312 -3.42 -10.31 0.14
CA ASN A 312 -1.96 -10.30 0.18
C ASN A 312 -1.47 -8.87 0.35
N PHE A 313 -0.71 -8.62 1.42
CA PHE A 313 -0.19 -7.29 1.73
C PHE A 313 1.34 -7.24 1.57
N PRO A 314 1.89 -6.25 0.83
CA PRO A 314 3.33 -6.15 0.61
C PRO A 314 4.04 -5.50 1.81
N CYS A 315 4.37 -6.29 2.84
CA CYS A 315 5.10 -5.81 4.03
C CYS A 315 6.61 -6.11 3.98
N GLU A 316 7.09 -6.88 3.00
CA GLU A 316 8.52 -7.12 2.83
C GLU A 316 9.17 -5.95 2.07
N GLY A 317 9.93 -5.10 2.79
CA GLY A 317 10.72 -4.00 2.23
C GLY A 317 10.30 -2.61 2.72
N VAL A 318 10.90 -1.57 2.13
CA VAL A 318 10.49 -0.18 2.35
C VAL A 318 9.11 -0.01 1.71
N TYR A 319 8.13 0.55 2.44
CA TYR A 319 6.96 1.10 1.77
C TYR A 319 7.46 2.14 0.78
N GLN A 320 7.48 1.82 -0.51
CA GLN A 320 7.12 2.87 -1.44
C GLN A 320 5.68 3.12 -1.09
N ALA A 321 5.40 4.23 -0.40
CA ALA A 321 4.05 4.69 -0.12
C ALA A 321 3.18 4.24 -1.29
N ALA A 322 2.15 3.45 -1.00
CA ALA A 322 1.14 3.08 -1.99
C ALA A 322 0.95 4.31 -2.86
N GLN A 323 1.19 4.20 -4.17
CA GLN A 323 1.24 5.39 -5.03
C GLN A 323 -0.07 6.13 -4.81
N VAL A 324 0.01 7.20 -4.01
CA VAL A 324 -1.17 7.93 -3.65
C VAL A 324 -1.54 8.69 -4.90
N TRP A 325 -2.81 8.54 -5.24
CA TRP A 325 -3.36 9.01 -6.48
C TRP A 325 -3.35 10.54 -6.47
N GLU A 326 -2.45 11.16 -7.22
CA GLU A 326 -2.59 12.58 -7.59
C GLU A 326 -3.86 12.72 -8.45
N SER A 327 -4.99 12.95 -7.80
CA SER A 327 -6.19 13.39 -8.50
C SER A 327 -6.01 14.87 -8.87
N GLY A 328 -5.43 15.09 -10.05
CA GLY A 328 -5.68 16.31 -10.82
C GLY A 328 -4.62 17.40 -10.75
N ARG A 329 -3.62 17.30 -11.62
CA ARG A 329 -3.40 18.20 -12.77
C ARG A 329 -2.11 17.80 -13.49
N GLY A 330 -2.16 17.70 -14.80
CA GLY A 330 -1.11 17.10 -15.61
C GLY A 330 0.27 17.77 -15.45
N ALA A 331 1.25 16.99 -15.02
CA ALA A 331 2.66 17.32 -15.17
C ALA A 331 3.29 16.30 -16.15
N LEU A 332 3.72 16.79 -17.31
CA LEU A 332 4.55 16.03 -18.25
C LEU A 332 5.97 15.90 -17.67
N ALA A 333 6.34 14.71 -17.19
CA ALA A 333 7.74 14.40 -16.94
C ALA A 333 8.38 13.88 -18.24
N MET A 334 9.07 14.76 -18.97
CA MET A 334 9.94 14.38 -20.09
C MET A 334 11.26 13.85 -19.52
N LYS A 335 11.63 12.58 -19.79
CA LYS A 335 12.98 12.07 -19.53
C LYS A 335 13.58 11.52 -20.83
N GLN A 336 14.72 12.11 -21.22
CA GLN A 336 15.55 11.66 -22.33
C GLN A 336 16.18 10.29 -21.99
N LEU A 337 16.10 9.34 -22.92
CA LEU A 337 16.85 8.09 -22.85
C LEU A 337 18.05 8.19 -23.81
N ILE A 338 19.26 7.92 -23.35
CA ILE A 338 20.44 7.79 -24.22
C ILE A 338 20.75 6.29 -24.34
N PHE A 339 20.64 5.73 -25.54
CA PHE A 339 21.02 4.34 -25.82
C PHE A 339 21.96 4.30 -27.03
N ALA A 340 23.12 3.65 -26.89
CA ALA A 340 24.14 3.53 -27.94
C ALA A 340 24.53 4.86 -28.61
N GLY A 341 24.67 5.95 -27.83
CA GLY A 341 25.07 7.26 -28.34
C GLY A 341 23.97 8.03 -29.08
N ARG A 342 22.71 7.55 -29.07
CA ARG A 342 21.56 8.26 -29.63
C ARG A 342 20.56 8.63 -28.53
N ALA A 343 20.12 9.88 -28.53
CA ALA A 343 19.04 10.35 -27.67
C ALA A 343 17.70 9.92 -28.30
N LEU A 344 16.89 9.17 -27.55
CA LEU A 344 15.54 8.83 -27.93
C LEU A 344 14.57 9.70 -27.12
N SER A 345 13.88 10.60 -27.81
CA SER A 345 12.80 11.42 -27.23
C SER A 345 11.47 10.70 -27.44
N ILE A 346 10.89 10.20 -26.35
CA ILE A 346 9.56 9.56 -26.38
C ILE A 346 8.52 10.59 -25.94
N SER A 347 7.73 11.10 -26.90
CA SER A 347 6.55 11.92 -26.60
C SER A 347 5.30 11.05 -26.61
N VAL A 348 4.58 11.01 -25.49
CA VAL A 348 3.25 10.38 -25.41
C VAL A 348 2.20 11.48 -25.42
N LYS A 349 1.48 11.64 -26.54
CA LYS A 349 0.32 12.54 -26.61
C LYS A 349 -0.94 11.78 -26.20
N THR A 350 -1.62 12.25 -25.15
CA THR A 350 -2.98 11.84 -24.83
C THR A 350 -3.94 12.64 -25.72
N HIS A 351 -4.62 11.99 -26.65
CA HIS A 351 -5.87 12.53 -27.20
C HIS A 351 -7.00 11.99 -26.34
N GLY A 352 -8.08 12.75 -26.16
CA GLY A 352 -9.18 12.48 -25.21
C GLY A 352 -9.99 11.18 -25.40
N TYR A 353 -9.44 10.17 -26.08
CA TYR A 353 -9.94 8.80 -26.15
C TYR A 353 -8.75 7.85 -26.14
N HIS A 354 -8.87 6.71 -25.45
CA HIS A 354 -7.90 5.65 -25.13
C HIS A 354 -6.95 5.14 -26.25
N ARG A 355 -6.20 6.02 -26.92
CA ARG A 355 -5.16 5.68 -27.89
C ARG A 355 -3.91 6.51 -27.60
N TYR A 356 -2.81 5.80 -27.41
CA TYR A 356 -1.47 6.38 -27.32
C TYR A 356 -0.82 6.33 -28.70
N ARG A 357 -0.22 7.44 -29.15
CA ARG A 357 0.58 7.50 -30.38
C ARG A 357 2.01 7.87 -30.02
N LEU A 358 2.97 7.02 -30.36
CA LEU A 358 4.39 7.33 -30.31
C LEU A 358 4.72 8.17 -31.55
N GLN A 359 5.38 9.31 -31.37
CA GLN A 359 5.81 10.18 -32.47
C GLN A 359 7.32 10.38 -32.35
N GLU A 360 8.04 10.05 -33.41
CA GLU A 360 9.48 10.29 -33.53
C GLU A 360 9.70 11.77 -33.84
N SER A 361 10.44 12.50 -32.98
CA SER A 361 10.85 13.88 -33.28
C SER A 361 12.25 13.84 -33.89
N GLY A 362 12.39 14.43 -35.08
CA GLY A 362 13.59 14.42 -35.91
C GLY A 362 14.87 14.95 -35.23
N THR A 363 15.97 14.56 -35.85
CA THR A 363 17.38 14.76 -35.51
C THR A 363 17.75 16.19 -35.11
N ALA A 364 18.34 16.35 -33.91
CA ALA A 364 19.23 17.46 -33.63
C ALA A 364 20.64 17.08 -34.13
N GLU A 365 21.18 17.87 -35.06
CA GLU A 365 22.58 17.79 -35.46
C GLU A 365 23.50 17.98 -34.25
N SER A 366 24.62 17.26 -34.26
CA SER A 366 25.63 17.33 -33.22
C SER A 366 26.30 18.70 -33.20
N GLU A 367 26.11 19.47 -32.13
CA GLU A 367 27.08 20.49 -31.74
C GLU A 367 27.82 20.05 -30.48
N ARG A 368 29.15 19.99 -30.65
CA ARG A 368 30.25 19.91 -29.68
C ARG A 368 29.88 19.99 -28.20
N LEU A 369 30.24 18.92 -27.48
CA LEU A 369 30.63 18.97 -26.06
C LEU A 369 31.81 19.92 -25.88
N GLU A 370 31.54 21.15 -25.42
CA GLU A 370 32.55 21.97 -24.75
C GLU A 370 32.46 21.82 -23.23
N ARG A 371 33.65 21.82 -22.64
CA ARG A 371 33.98 21.47 -21.26
C ARG A 371 33.32 22.42 -20.27
N PHE A 372 32.64 21.88 -19.26
CA PHE A 372 32.37 22.64 -18.03
C PHE A 372 33.44 22.32 -16.98
N THR A 373 34.23 23.35 -16.66
CA THR A 373 35.16 23.40 -15.54
C THR A 373 34.38 23.68 -14.25
N LEU A 374 34.54 22.83 -13.24
CA LEU A 374 34.10 23.10 -11.87
C LEU A 374 34.93 24.25 -11.28
N VAL A 375 34.27 25.32 -10.83
CA VAL A 375 34.86 26.30 -9.90
C VAL A 375 34.13 26.16 -8.57
N TYR A 376 34.88 25.87 -7.52
CA TYR A 376 34.42 25.92 -6.13
C TYR A 376 34.39 27.38 -5.65
N SER A 377 33.30 27.74 -4.97
CA SER A 377 33.27 28.80 -3.96
C SER A 377 32.19 28.47 -2.94
#